data_AF-A0A924KR37-F1
#
_entry.id   AF-A0A924KR37-F1
#
_cell.length_a   1.000
_cell.length_b   1.000
_cell.length_c   1.000
_cell.angle_alpha   90.00
_cell.angle_beta   90.00
_cell.angle_gamma   90.00
#
_symmetry.space_group_name_H-M   'P 1'
#
loop_
_entity.id
_entity.type
_entity.pdbx_description
1 polymer ?
#
loop_
_entity_poly.entity_id
_entity_poly.type
_entity_poly.pdbx_seq_one_letter_code
_entity_poly.pdbx_strand_id
1 'polypeptide(L)'
;MTPAELSAVARIYAFGQLIGNGEMHFGNLSFFADDTEKPTLTLAPVYDMLPTMWRPSVNTGELNALPVATPVTIPSYARDRAEACEWAIAFWQQAAMLDALDEPLR
;
A
#
# COMPACT_ATOMS: atom_id res chain seq x y z
N MET A 1 -19.27 -4.60 7.66
CA MET A 1 -17.83 -4.84 7.75
C MET A 1 -17.53 -5.83 8.86
N THR A 2 -16.94 -6.97 8.51
CA THR A 2 -16.56 -8.05 9.43
C THR A 2 -15.15 -7.82 10.02
N PRO A 3 -14.77 -8.51 11.11
CA PRO A 3 -13.39 -8.45 11.62
C PRO A 3 -12.33 -8.87 10.59
N ALA A 4 -12.66 -9.81 9.69
CA ALA A 4 -11.77 -10.25 8.62
C ALA A 4 -11.54 -9.15 7.57
N GLU A 5 -12.58 -8.39 7.21
CA GLU A 5 -12.44 -7.24 6.30
C GLU A 5 -11.62 -6.12 6.94
N LEU A 6 -11.77 -5.87 8.25
CA LEU A 6 -10.94 -4.90 8.95
C LEU A 6 -9.45 -5.28 8.93
N SER A 7 -9.13 -6.55 9.17
CA SER A 7 -7.77 -7.08 9.05
C SER A 7 -7.25 -6.99 7.61
N ALA A 8 -8.09 -7.22 6.59
CA ALA A 8 -7.70 -6.99 5.19
C ALA A 8 -7.34 -5.52 4.93
N VAL A 9 -8.16 -4.57 5.40
CA VAL A 9 -7.87 -3.13 5.27
C VAL A 9 -6.57 -2.77 6.00
N ALA A 10 -6.33 -3.30 7.20
CA ALA A 10 -5.10 -3.05 7.94
C ALA A 10 -3.86 -3.55 7.18
N ARG A 11 -3.94 -4.74 6.57
CA ARG A 11 -2.86 -5.29 5.73
C ARG A 11 -2.61 -4.47 4.47
N ILE A 12 -3.67 -4.05 3.77
CA ILE A 12 -3.57 -3.20 2.58
C ILE A 12 -2.92 -1.86 2.92
N TYR A 13 -3.33 -1.24 4.03
CA TYR A 13 -2.74 0.01 4.50
C TYR A 13 -1.26 -0.15 4.91
N ALA A 14 -0.94 -1.24 5.61
CA ALA A 14 0.44 -1.57 5.96
C ALA A 14 1.31 -1.81 4.72
N PHE A 15 0.79 -2.54 3.72
CA PHE A 15 1.46 -2.80 2.45
C PHE A 15 1.79 -1.49 1.72
N GLY A 16 0.82 -0.58 1.58
CA GLY A 16 1.03 0.72 0.95
C GLY A 16 2.17 1.52 1.60
N GLN A 17 2.20 1.56 2.93
CA GLN A 17 3.31 2.20 3.65
C GLN A 17 4.66 1.52 3.37
N LEU A 18 4.70 0.18 3.37
CA LEU A 18 5.93 -0.61 3.17
C LEU A 18 6.50 -0.52 1.76
N ILE A 19 5.66 -0.24 0.76
CA ILE A 19 6.10 0.05 -0.60
C ILE A 19 6.32 1.55 -0.86
N GLY A 20 6.34 2.40 0.16
CA GLY A 20 6.56 3.83 -0.03
C GLY A 20 5.44 4.53 -0.82
N ASN A 21 4.19 4.07 -0.70
CA ASN A 21 3.04 4.82 -1.21
C ASN A 21 2.76 6.02 -0.30
N GLY A 22 3.25 7.19 -0.72
CA GLY A 22 3.07 8.45 0.00
C GLY A 22 1.69 9.08 -0.16
N GLU A 23 0.83 8.54 -1.03
CA GLU A 23 -0.49 9.11 -1.36
C GLU A 23 -1.63 8.23 -0.79
N MET A 24 -1.37 7.46 0.27
CA MET A 24 -2.37 6.63 0.94
C MET A 24 -3.37 7.49 1.74
N HIS A 25 -4.34 8.11 1.06
CA HIS A 25 -5.45 8.85 1.67
C HIS A 25 -6.75 8.01 1.66
N PHE A 26 -7.78 8.46 2.39
CA PHE A 26 -9.07 7.74 2.48
C PHE A 26 -9.81 7.59 1.15
N GLY A 27 -9.37 8.30 0.11
CA GLY A 27 -9.92 8.17 -1.25
C GLY A 27 -9.43 6.94 -1.99
N ASN A 28 -8.42 6.23 -1.48
CA ASN A 28 -7.89 4.98 -2.05
C ASN A 28 -8.50 3.74 -1.39
N LEU A 29 -9.55 3.93 -0.59
CA LEU A 29 -10.32 2.87 0.05
C LEU A 29 -11.79 3.06 -0.32
N SER A 30 -12.39 2.03 -0.90
CA SER A 30 -13.81 2.07 -1.26
C SER A 30 -14.50 0.79 -0.89
N PHE A 31 -15.82 0.87 -0.83
CA PHE A 31 -16.70 -0.23 -0.50
C PHE A 31 -17.82 -0.28 -1.53
N PHE A 32 -18.21 -1.48 -1.92
CA PHE A 32 -19.52 -1.69 -2.51
C PHE A 32 -20.57 -1.62 -1.41
N ALA A 33 -21.70 -1.00 -1.73
CA ALA A 33 -22.89 -0.95 -0.89
C ALA A 33 -24.03 -1.61 -1.68
N ASP A 34 -24.69 -2.58 -1.05
CA ASP A 34 -25.83 -3.31 -1.64
C ASP A 34 -27.16 -2.54 -1.52
N ASP A 35 -27.24 -1.59 -0.59
CA ASP A 35 -28.44 -0.81 -0.26
C ASP A 35 -28.08 0.64 0.14
N THR A 36 -29.03 1.56 0.08
CA THR A 36 -28.82 2.98 0.42
C THR A 36 -29.26 3.37 1.83
N GLU A 37 -30.19 2.63 2.45
CA GLU A 37 -30.71 2.90 3.80
C GLU A 37 -29.97 2.09 4.88
N LYS A 38 -29.60 0.84 4.59
CA LYS A 38 -28.85 -0.05 5.51
C LYS A 38 -27.78 -0.86 4.77
N PRO A 39 -26.71 -0.21 4.29
CA PRO A 39 -25.70 -0.87 3.46
C PRO A 39 -24.93 -1.95 4.23
N THR A 40 -24.84 -3.13 3.62
CA THR A 40 -23.73 -4.05 3.85
C THR A 40 -22.55 -3.56 3.04
N LEU A 41 -21.52 -3.04 3.74
CA LEU A 41 -20.28 -2.63 3.09
C LEU A 41 -19.37 -3.83 2.86
N THR A 42 -19.02 -4.06 1.59
CA THR A 42 -18.00 -5.02 1.16
C THR A 42 -16.81 -4.27 0.58
N LEU A 43 -15.60 -4.63 1.01
CA LEU A 43 -14.38 -3.99 0.54
C LEU A 43 -14.24 -4.10 -0.99
N ALA A 44 -14.03 -2.97 -1.67
CA ALA A 44 -13.74 -2.95 -3.11
C ALA A 44 -12.32 -3.47 -3.39
N PRO A 45 -12.01 -3.95 -4.61
CA PRO A 45 -10.65 -4.30 -5.00
C PRO A 45 -9.66 -3.16 -4.73
N VAL A 46 -8.41 -3.50 -4.44
CA VAL A 46 -7.35 -2.52 -4.24
C VAL A 46 -7.04 -1.78 -5.54
N TYR A 47 -6.89 -0.46 -5.45
CA TYR A 47 -6.48 0.41 -6.54
C TYR A 47 -5.53 1.49 -6.03
N ASP A 48 -4.90 2.21 -6.95
CA ASP A 48 -3.96 3.32 -6.66
C ASP A 48 -2.91 2.99 -5.57
N MET A 49 -2.28 1.84 -5.75
CA MET A 49 -1.30 1.27 -4.83
C MET A 49 0.10 1.30 -5.46
N LEU A 50 0.67 2.51 -5.54
CA LEU A 50 1.91 2.77 -6.27
C LEU A 50 3.02 3.28 -5.33
N PRO A 51 4.30 2.93 -5.57
CA PRO A 51 5.43 3.38 -4.77
C PRO A 51 5.82 4.84 -5.10
N THR A 52 4.97 5.79 -4.73
CA THR A 52 5.09 7.19 -5.15
C THR A 52 6.25 7.95 -4.51
N MET A 53 6.87 7.43 -3.44
CA MET A 53 8.01 8.05 -2.76
C MET A 53 9.22 8.30 -3.68
N TRP A 54 9.43 7.43 -4.67
CA TRP A 54 10.55 7.52 -5.63
C TRP A 54 10.14 8.17 -6.96
N ARG A 55 8.92 8.72 -7.08
CA ARG A 55 8.56 9.46 -8.29
C ARG A 55 9.43 10.71 -8.42
N PRO A 56 9.83 11.11 -9.64
CA PRO A 56 10.53 12.37 -9.85
C PRO A 56 9.78 13.56 -9.24
N SER A 57 10.52 14.45 -8.60
CA SER A 57 10.00 15.74 -8.14
C SER A 57 9.34 16.49 -9.30
N VAL A 58 8.10 16.93 -9.11
CA VAL A 58 7.36 17.70 -10.13
C VAL A 58 8.03 19.05 -10.46
N ASN A 59 8.87 19.56 -9.55
CA ASN A 59 9.51 20.87 -9.70
C ASN A 59 10.96 20.75 -10.21
N THR A 60 11.70 19.73 -9.77
CA THR A 60 13.14 19.60 -10.05
C THR A 60 13.49 18.39 -10.91
N GLY A 61 12.59 17.41 -11.06
CA GLY A 61 12.85 16.14 -11.74
C GLY A 61 13.76 15.18 -10.98
N GLU A 62 14.26 15.58 -9.81
CA GLU A 62 15.15 14.74 -8.98
C GLU A 62 14.40 13.56 -8.38
N LEU A 63 15.09 12.42 -8.29
CA LEU A 63 14.61 11.22 -7.62
C LEU A 63 15.00 11.26 -6.14
N ASN A 64 14.08 10.83 -5.28
CA ASN A 64 14.39 10.55 -3.89
C ASN A 64 15.07 9.17 -3.80
N ALA A 65 16.25 9.07 -3.19
CA ALA A 65 16.96 7.80 -3.00
C ALA A 65 16.88 7.26 -1.56
N LEU A 66 16.07 7.88 -0.71
CA LEU A 66 15.92 7.45 0.69
C LEU A 66 15.12 6.15 0.79
N PRO A 67 15.43 5.28 1.77
CA PRO A 67 14.62 4.12 2.05
C PRO A 67 13.25 4.53 2.62
N VAL A 68 12.28 3.63 2.51
CA VAL A 68 10.98 3.77 3.17
C VAL A 68 11.17 3.92 4.67
N ALA A 69 10.61 4.96 5.25
CA ALA A 69 10.61 5.13 6.70
C ALA A 69 9.75 4.03 7.33
N THR A 70 10.29 3.33 8.34
CA THR A 70 9.53 2.32 9.08
C THR A 70 8.53 3.02 10.01
N PRO A 71 7.21 2.95 9.76
CA PRO A 71 6.24 3.60 10.63
C PRO A 71 6.08 2.82 11.94
N VAL A 72 5.66 3.52 12.99
CA VAL A 72 5.38 2.92 14.30
C VAL A 72 4.29 1.86 14.15
N THR A 73 4.59 0.65 14.60
CA THR A 73 3.61 -0.44 14.61
C THR A 73 2.80 -0.39 15.89
N ILE A 74 1.48 -0.26 15.75
CA ILE A 74 0.56 -0.41 16.88
C ILE A 74 0.46 -1.92 17.21
N PRO A 75 0.66 -2.36 18.46
CA PRO A 75 0.73 -3.79 18.80
C PRO A 75 -0.47 -4.62 18.33
N SER A 76 -1.67 -4.04 18.33
CA SER A 76 -2.90 -4.73 17.89
C SER A 76 -2.91 -5.10 16.41
N TYR A 77 -2.08 -4.44 15.58
CA TYR A 77 -1.96 -4.70 14.14
C TYR A 77 -0.62 -5.35 13.76
N ALA A 78 0.15 -5.83 14.74
CA ALA A 78 1.48 -6.38 14.49
C ALA A 78 1.44 -7.60 13.55
N ARG A 79 0.43 -8.47 13.69
CA ARG A 79 0.25 -9.63 12.79
C ARG A 79 -0.06 -9.19 11.36
N ASP A 80 -1.05 -8.31 11.19
CA ASP A 80 -1.43 -7.78 9.86
C ASP A 80 -0.22 -7.14 9.17
N ARG A 81 0.57 -6.37 9.93
CA ARG A 81 1.78 -5.76 9.38
C ARG A 81 2.85 -6.78 9.00
N ALA A 82 3.02 -7.85 9.78
CA ALA A 82 3.96 -8.92 9.44
C ALA A 82 3.57 -9.62 8.12
N GLU A 83 2.28 -9.92 7.92
CA GLU A 83 1.78 -10.46 6.66
C GLU A 83 1.99 -9.47 5.50
N ALA A 84 1.71 -8.19 5.72
CA ALA A 84 1.93 -7.16 4.71
C ALA A 84 3.42 -6.96 4.35
N CYS A 85 4.34 -7.19 5.29
CA CYS A 85 5.78 -7.22 5.02
C CYS A 85 6.15 -8.33 4.04
N GLU A 86 5.56 -9.52 4.16
CA GLU A 86 5.79 -10.61 3.20
C GLU A 86 5.32 -10.21 1.80
N TRP A 87 4.16 -9.54 1.70
CA TRP A 87 3.65 -9.01 0.42
C TRP A 87 4.59 -7.96 -0.18
N ALA A 88 5.09 -7.03 0.64
CA ALA A 88 6.01 -5.99 0.19
C ALA A 88 7.35 -6.55 -0.30
N ILE A 89 7.89 -7.56 0.40
CA ILE A 89 9.10 -8.27 -0.03
C ILE A 89 8.87 -8.92 -1.39
N ALA A 90 7.77 -9.66 -1.54
CA ALA A 90 7.43 -10.31 -2.82
C ALA A 90 7.26 -9.29 -3.95
N PHE A 91 6.56 -8.18 -3.68
CA PHE A 91 6.38 -7.09 -4.64
C PHE A 91 7.72 -6.53 -5.14
N TRP A 92 8.64 -6.20 -4.23
CA TRP A 92 9.93 -5.64 -4.61
C TRP A 92 10.85 -6.65 -5.31
N GLN A 93 10.82 -7.91 -4.89
CA GLN A 93 11.53 -8.99 -5.59
C GLN A 93 11.03 -9.13 -7.03
N GLN A 94 9.72 -9.10 -7.25
CA GLN A 94 9.14 -9.14 -8.59
C GLN A 94 9.49 -7.88 -9.40
N ALA A 95 9.44 -6.71 -8.78
CA ALA A 95 9.79 -5.44 -9.43
C ALA A 95 11.24 -5.46 -9.91
N ALA A 96 12.20 -5.89 -9.08
CA ALA A 96 13.62 -5.98 -9.45
C ALA A 96 13.88 -6.90 -10.66
N MET A 97 12.99 -7.87 -10.91
CA MET A 97 13.08 -8.75 -12.08
C MET A 97 12.52 -8.14 -13.37
N LEU A 98 11.83 -6.99 -13.31
CA LEU A 98 11.26 -6.36 -14.51
C LEU A 98 12.35 -5.67 -15.33
N ASP A 99 12.43 -6.02 -16.62
CA ASP A 99 13.36 -5.41 -17.59
C ASP A 99 13.08 -3.94 -17.89
N ALA A 100 11.87 -3.47 -17.58
CA ALA A 100 11.48 -2.07 -17.74
C ALA A 100 12.07 -1.13 -16.67
N LEU A 101 12.68 -1.67 -15.60
CA LEU A 101 13.38 -0.88 -14.60
C LEU A 101 14.88 -0.83 -14.98
N ASP A 102 15.34 0.37 -15.34
CA ASP A 102 16.78 0.62 -15.57
C ASP A 102 17.59 0.32 -14.30
N GLU A 103 18.89 0.02 -14.46
CA GLU A 103 19.83 -0.30 -13.37
C GLU A 103 19.73 0.60 -12.11
N PRO A 104 19.47 1.93 -12.19
CA PRO A 104 19.35 2.78 -11.00
C PRO A 104 18.10 2.53 -10.14
N LEU A 105 17.09 1.82 -10.66
CA LEU A 105 15.81 1.54 -10.01
C LEU A 105 15.60 0.05 -9.67
N ARG A 106 16.53 -0.83 -10.10
CA ARG A 106 16.64 -2.22 -9.64
C ARG A 106 17.43 -2.29 -8.34
#